data_AF-A0A644ZIG7-F1
#
_entry.id   AF-A0A644ZIG7-F1
#
_cell.length_a   1.000
_cell.length_b   1.000
_cell.length_c   1.000
_cell.angle_alpha   90.00
_cell.angle_beta   90.00
_cell.angle_gamma   90.00
#
_symmetry.space_group_name_H-M   'P 1'
#
loop_
_entity.id
_entity.type
_entity.pdbx_description
1 polymer ?
#
loop_
_entity_poly.entity_id
_entity_poly.type
_entity_poly.pdbx_seq_one_letter_code
_entity_poly.pdbx_strand_id
1 'polypeptide(L)' 'MDLILKKELGKVVDWNLIEKDNYLSAMERSPVNDLEIRYLINNALTTSIDDREVYMKGIDVSYYYEGCTEYTTDDL' A
#
# COMPACT_ATOMS: atom_id res chain seq x y z
N MET A 1 2.76 -8.73 0.40
CA MET A 1 1.69 -8.99 -0.60
C MET A 1 2.09 -8.43 -1.96
N ASP A 2 2.64 -7.22 -1.99
CA ASP A 2 3.11 -6.53 -3.21
C ASP A 2 4.14 -7.28 -4.04
N LEU A 3 4.98 -8.12 -3.44
CA LEU A 3 5.98 -8.91 -4.17
C LEU A 3 5.35 -9.93 -5.14
N ILE A 4 4.16 -10.44 -4.84
CA ILE A 4 3.43 -11.36 -5.74
C ILE A 4 2.86 -10.56 -6.93
N LEU A 5 2.27 -9.39 -6.66
CA LEU A 5 1.74 -8.50 -7.71
C LEU A 5 2.85 -7.97 -8.61
N LYS A 6 4.01 -7.61 -8.04
CA LYS A 6 5.19 -7.17 -8.80
C LYS A 6 5.74 -8.29 -9.68
N LYS A 7 5.78 -9.53 -9.17
CA LYS A 7 6.30 -10.68 -9.90
C LYS A 7 5.37 -11.17 -11.02
N GLU A 8 4.07 -11.22 -10.76
CA GLU A 8 3.08 -11.78 -11.70
C GLU A 8 2.50 -10.73 -12.66
N LEU A 9 2.35 -9.48 -12.22
CA LEU A 9 1.70 -8.41 -13.00
C LEU A 9 2.60 -7.22 -13.33
N GLY A 10 3.82 -7.15 -12.77
CA GLY A 10 4.70 -5.98 -12.95
C GLY A 10 4.12 -4.69 -12.36
N LYS A 11 3.22 -4.80 -11.37
CA LYS A 11 2.55 -3.67 -10.73
C LYS A 11 2.68 -3.76 -9.21
N VAL A 12 2.68 -2.60 -8.56
CA VAL A 12 2.64 -2.48 -7.09
C VAL A 12 1.45 -1.63 -6.68
N VAL A 13 1.02 -1.77 -5.43
CA VAL A 13 -0.06 -0.93 -4.88
C VAL A 13 0.55 0.38 -4.39
N ASP A 14 0.04 1.50 -4.88
CA ASP A 14 0.33 2.81 -4.33
C ASP A 14 -0.59 3.07 -3.12
N TRP A 15 -0.07 2.79 -1.93
CA TRP A 15 -0.79 2.94 -0.67
C TRP A 15 -1.21 4.39 -0.37
N ASN A 16 -0.64 5.41 -1.04
CA ASN A 16 -1.09 6.79 -0.88
C ASN A 16 -2.47 7.05 -1.51
N LEU A 17 -2.86 6.24 -2.50
CA LEU A 17 -4.17 6.33 -3.15
C LEU A 17 -5.28 5.66 -2.33
N ILE A 18 -4.92 4.92 -1.27
CA ILE A 18 -5.85 4.24 -0.39
C ILE A 18 -5.88 4.98 0.96
N GLU A 19 -7.00 5.61 1.26
CA GLU A 19 -7.23 6.25 2.55
C GLU A 19 -7.27 5.20 3.68
N LYS A 20 -6.62 5.51 4.82
CA LYS A 20 -6.45 4.58 5.96
C LYS A 20 -7.76 3.96 6.42
N ASP A 21 -8.79 4.78 6.65
CA ASP A 21 -10.08 4.31 7.16
C ASP A 21 -10.80 3.38 6.17
N ASN A 22 -10.66 3.64 4.87
CA ASN A 22 -11.22 2.78 3.81
C ASN A 22 -10.51 1.43 3.76
N TYR A 23 -9.18 1.42 3.92
CA TYR A 23 -8.41 0.17 4.00
C TYR A 23 -8.81 -0.67 5.22
N LEU A 24 -8.86 -0.07 6.40
CA LEU A 24 -9.21 -0.76 7.64
C LEU A 24 -10.62 -1.34 7.57
N SER A 25 -11.60 -0.54 7.13
CA SER A 25 -12.99 -1.00 6.97
C SER A 25 -13.10 -2.15 5.96
N ALA A 26 -12.39 -2.06 4.84
CA ALA A 26 -12.38 -3.11 3.81
C ALA A 26 -11.71 -4.39 4.30
N MET A 27 -10.69 -4.29 5.15
CA MET A 27 -10.02 -5.44 5.77
C MET A 27 -10.92 -6.15 6.78
N GLU A 28 -11.64 -5.41 7.62
CA GLU A 28 -12.63 -5.98 8.55
C GLU A 28 -13.75 -6.73 7.82
N ARG A 29 -14.14 -6.23 6.63
CA ARG A 29 -15.15 -6.86 5.78
C ARG A 29 -14.61 -8.00 4.92
N SER A 30 -13.31 -8.07 4.67
CA SER A 30 -12.68 -9.05 3.78
C SER A 30 -13.02 -10.53 4.07
N PRO A 31 -13.23 -10.99 5.32
CA PRO A 31 -13.63 -12.38 5.58
C PRO A 31 -15.04 -12.71 5.10
N VAL A 32 -15.87 -11.69 4.92
CA VAL A 32 -17.27 -11.79 4.47
C VAL A 32 -17.39 -11.42 3.00
N ASN A 33 -16.68 -10.38 2.55
CA ASN A 33 -16.72 -9.88 1.19
C ASN A 33 -15.39 -9.18 0.82
N ASP A 34 -14.64 -9.75 -0.12
CA ASP A 34 -13.37 -9.24 -0.62
C ASP A 34 -13.52 -8.16 -1.71
N LEU A 35 -14.74 -7.86 -2.16
CA LEU A 35 -14.98 -6.97 -3.29
C LEU A 35 -14.48 -5.53 -3.04
N GLU A 36 -14.69 -5.00 -1.82
CA GLU A 36 -14.24 -3.66 -1.44
C GLU A 36 -12.71 -3.55 -1.46
N ILE A 37 -12.01 -4.46 -0.78
CA ILE A 37 -10.54 -4.45 -0.74
C ILE A 37 -9.94 -4.67 -2.13
N ARG A 38 -10.57 -5.53 -2.95
CA ARG A 38 -10.11 -5.79 -4.32
C ARG A 38 -10.33 -4.59 -5.25
N TYR A 39 -11.39 -3.82 -5.04
CA TYR A 39 -11.64 -2.58 -5.78
C TYR A 39 -10.64 -1.48 -5.39
N LEU A 40 -10.41 -1.29 -4.08
CA LEU A 40 -9.42 -0.34 -3.56
C LEU A 40 -8.02 -0.65 -4.11
N ILE A 41 -7.58 -1.91 -4.00
CA ILE A 41 -6.28 -2.35 -4.51
C ILE A 41 -6.18 -2.14 -6.03
N ASN A 42 -7.18 -2.55 -6.81
CA ASN A 42 -7.15 -2.38 -8.28
C ASN A 42 -7.01 -0.92 -8.71
N ASN A 43 -7.70 0.00 -8.05
CA ASN A 43 -7.61 1.42 -8.37
C ASN A 43 -6.29 2.06 -7.94
N ALA A 44 -5.63 1.46 -6.94
CA ALA A 44 -4.32 1.90 -6.47
C ALA A 44 -3.15 1.19 -7.17
N LEU A 45 -3.39 0.31 -8.15
CA LEU A 45 -2.31 -0.36 -8.87
C LEU A 45 -1.55 0.63 -9.75
N THR A 46 -0.25 0.75 -9.51
CA THR A 46 0.67 1.54 -10.32
C THR A 46 1.72 0.66 -10.99
N THR A 47 2.09 1.04 -12.22
CA THR A 47 3.21 0.44 -12.96
C THR A 47 4.55 1.08 -12.59
N SER A 48 4.58 2.05 -11.68
CA SER A 48 5.78 2.72 -11.19
C SER A 48 6.57 1.84 -10.19
N ILE A 49 6.91 0.62 -10.60
CA ILE A 49 7.61 -0.39 -9.80
C ILE A 49 9.10 -0.11 -9.55
N ASP A 50 9.70 0.81 -10.33
CA ASP A 50 11.10 1.23 -10.26
C ASP A 50 11.28 2.65 -9.70
N ASP A 51 10.19 3.30 -9.29
CA ASP A 51 10.26 4.61 -8.69
C ASP A 51 10.69 4.47 -7.23
N ARG A 52 12.00 4.67 -7.00
CA ARG A 52 12.64 4.59 -5.68
C ARG A 52 11.95 5.51 -4.68
N GLU A 53 11.37 6.62 -5.14
CA GLU A 53 10.65 7.57 -4.30
C GLU A 53 9.31 6.98 -3.81
N VAL A 54 8.60 6.23 -4.65
CA VAL A 54 7.36 5.52 -4.28
C VAL A 54 7.66 4.40 -3.28
N TYR A 55 8.79 3.71 -3.44
CA TYR A 55 9.22 2.67 -2.50
C TYR A 55 9.63 3.24 -1.13
N MET A 56 10.43 4.31 -1.10
CA MET A 56 10.85 4.96 0.15
C MET A 56 9.65 5.61 0.88
N LYS A 57 8.76 6.30 0.15
CA LYS A 57 7.52 6.85 0.73
C LYS A 57 6.57 5.76 1.20
N GLY A 58 6.47 4.64 0.49
CA GLY A 58 5.67 3.49 0.91
C GLY A 58 6.16 2.87 2.21
N ILE A 59 7.48 2.81 2.41
CA ILE A 59 8.09 2.37 3.68
C ILE A 59 7.79 3.38 4.80
N ASP A 60 7.98 4.67 4.56
CA ASP A 60 7.68 5.73 5.55
C ASP A 60 6.20 5.69 5.99
N VAL A 61 5.28 5.52 5.04
CA VAL A 61 3.84 5.44 5.32
C VAL A 61 3.48 4.15 6.07
N SER A 62 4.13 3.03 5.75
CA SER A 62 3.94 1.78 6.49
C SER A 62 4.39 1.89 7.95
N TYR A 63 5.52 2.57 8.22
CA TYR A 63 6.00 2.83 9.58
C TYR A 63 5.13 3.84 10.32
N TYR A 64 4.59 4.84 9.61
CA TYR A 64 3.64 5.80 10.15
C TYR A 64 2.32 5.13 10.59
N TYR A 65 1.85 4.12 9.84
CA TYR A 65 0.63 3.39 10.21
C TYR A 65 0.76 2.60 11.52
N GLU A 66 1.98 2.22 11.91
CA GLU A 66 2.27 1.52 13.17
C GLU A 66 2.59 2.46 14.35
N GLY A 67 2.59 3.78 14.13
CA GLY A 67 2.76 4.78 15.19
C GLY A 67 4.22 5.15 15.51
N CYS A 68 5.19 4.76 14.68
CA CYS A 68 6.58 5.18 14.81
C CYS A 68 6.83 6.47 14.02
N THR A 69 6.56 7.63 14.62
CA THR A 69 6.78 8.95 13.99
C THR A 69 8.21 9.48 14.14
N GLU A 70 9.17 8.63 14.53
CA GLU A 70 10.44 9.12 15.09
C GLU A 70 11.58 9.25 14.05
N TYR A 71 11.50 8.63 12.87
CA TYR A 71 12.55 8.73 11.85
C TYR A 71 12.01 8.64 10.41
N THR A 72 12.40 9.61 9.57
CA THR A 72 12.25 9.57 8.11
C THR A 72 13.38 8.74 7.50
N THR A 73 13.06 7.85 6.55
CA THR A 73 14.06 6.98 5.91
C THR A 73 15.07 7.75 5.04
N ASP A 74 14.84 9.05 4.78
CA ASP A 74 15.78 9.93 4.08
C ASP A 74 17.02 10.32 4.93
N ASP A 75 16.96 10.11 6.26
CA ASP A 75 18.05 10.43 7.21
C ASP A 75 19.01 9.24 7.48
N LEU A 76 18.86 8.11 6.77
CA LEU A 76 19.68 6.88 6.92
C LEU A 76 20.52 6.55 5.67
#